data_AF-A0A2Z4LWH3-F1
#
_entry.id   AF-A0A2Z4LWH3-F1
#
_cell.length_a   1.000
_cell.length_b   1.000
_cell.length_c   1.000
_cell.angle_alpha   90.00
_cell.angle_beta   90.00
_cell.angle_gamma   90.00
#
_symmetry.space_group_name_H-M   'P 1'
#
loop_
_entity.id
_entity.type
_entity.pdbx_description
1 polymer ?
#
loop_
_entity_poly.entity_id
_entity_poly.type
_entity_poly.pdbx_seq_one_letter_code
_entity_poly.pdbx_strand_id
1 'polypeptide(L)'
;MGKSSNKILIIVAFFAIYVIWGSTYLLNKIAVLELPAFMLASFRFTIAGILILVLAKLMGIKIRVAKKQLLNSIIAGFLFLSFGNGIVVWALRYVDTGFAALEISAQPLIVLLLMRILHGKKIQPMSVIGVVFGIIGIYLLVSQKEIIAKENSVTGMVMIFLCMLSWGYGSLFVAKADMPSNYFVNTGYQMFTGG
;
A
#
# COMPACT_ATOMS: atom_id res chain seq x y z
N MET A 1 -20.05 17.19 15.36
CA MET A 1 -19.15 18.33 15.14
C MET A 1 -18.35 18.07 13.88
N GLY A 2 -18.73 18.68 12.75
CA GLY A 2 -18.02 18.51 11.49
C GLY A 2 -16.65 19.17 11.58
N LYS A 3 -15.56 18.38 11.45
CA LYS A 3 -14.21 18.91 11.30
C LYS A 3 -14.21 19.82 10.08
N SER A 4 -14.00 21.12 10.26
CA SER A 4 -13.68 22.00 9.14
C SER A 4 -12.38 21.47 8.55
N SER A 5 -12.47 20.86 7.38
CA SER A 5 -11.29 20.34 6.71
C SER A 5 -10.48 21.53 6.23
N ASN A 6 -9.41 21.89 6.96
CA ASN A 6 -8.54 22.97 6.59
C ASN A 6 -7.92 22.61 5.23
N LYS A 7 -8.38 23.27 4.16
CA LYS A 7 -7.97 22.98 2.78
C LYS A 7 -6.44 22.99 2.62
N ILE A 8 -5.74 23.83 3.39
CA ILE A 8 -4.28 23.89 3.42
C ILE A 8 -3.69 22.57 3.94
N LEU A 9 -4.22 22.02 5.04
CA LEU A 9 -3.75 20.74 5.58
C LEU A 9 -3.98 19.60 4.58
N ILE A 10 -5.09 19.62 3.85
CA ILE A 10 -5.35 18.63 2.79
C ILE A 10 -4.29 18.74 1.69
N ILE A 11 -4.03 19.95 1.18
CA ILE A 11 -3.03 20.20 0.14
C ILE A 11 -1.65 19.74 0.59
N VAL A 12 -1.24 20.11 1.80
CA VAL A 12 0.06 19.71 2.38
C VAL A 12 0.14 18.19 2.56
N ALA A 13 -0.94 17.53 2.98
CA ALA A 13 -0.98 16.08 3.10
C ALA A 13 -0.82 15.39 1.74
N PHE A 14 -1.52 15.86 0.69
CA PHE A 14 -1.35 15.31 -0.66
C PHE A 14 0.05 15.55 -1.22
N PHE A 15 0.60 16.75 -1.03
CA PHE A 15 1.98 17.05 -1.42
C PHE A 15 2.98 16.14 -0.72
N ALA A 16 2.84 15.95 0.60
CA ALA A 16 3.68 15.05 1.37
C ALA A 16 3.57 13.60 0.86
N ILE A 17 2.36 13.11 0.57
CA ILE A 17 2.16 11.78 0.00
C ILE A 17 2.89 11.65 -1.33
N TYR A 18 2.76 12.61 -2.26
CA TYR A 18 3.40 12.53 -3.56
C TYR A 18 4.94 12.51 -3.46
N VAL A 19 5.51 13.38 -2.63
CA VAL A 19 6.97 13.46 -2.47
C VAL A 19 7.50 12.23 -1.73
N ILE A 20 6.88 11.86 -0.60
CA ILE A 20 7.35 10.75 0.23
C ILE A 20 7.17 9.42 -0.49
N TRP A 21 6.00 9.13 -1.07
CA TRP A 21 5.78 7.86 -1.75
C TRP A 21 6.55 7.77 -3.07
N GLY A 22 6.61 8.86 -3.85
CA GLY A 22 7.40 8.89 -5.09
C GLY A 22 8.88 8.62 -4.84
N SER A 23 9.48 9.31 -3.86
CA SER A 23 10.88 9.07 -3.47
C SER A 23 11.12 7.69 -2.86
N THR A 24 10.13 7.13 -2.14
CA THR A 24 10.24 5.79 -1.54
C THR A 24 10.43 4.70 -2.60
N TYR A 25 9.71 4.75 -3.72
CA TYR A 25 9.91 3.77 -4.81
C TYR A 25 11.33 3.85 -5.37
N LEU A 26 11.82 5.07 -5.60
CA LEU A 26 13.18 5.29 -6.10
C LEU A 26 14.23 4.77 -5.11
N LEU A 27 14.12 5.12 -3.83
CA LEU A 27 15.06 4.67 -2.80
C LEU A 27 15.02 3.16 -2.61
N ASN A 28 13.84 2.53 -2.63
CA ASN A 28 13.73 1.07 -2.55
C ASN A 28 14.37 0.39 -3.78
N LYS A 29 14.19 0.94 -4.98
CA LYS A 29 14.83 0.43 -6.20
C LYS A 29 16.34 0.47 -6.10
N ILE A 30 16.91 1.53 -5.52
CA ILE A 30 18.35 1.65 -5.30
C ILE A 30 18.79 0.66 -4.21
N ALA A 31 18.13 0.67 -3.05
CA ALA A 31 18.52 -0.14 -1.90
C ALA A 31 18.38 -1.66 -2.16
N VAL A 32 17.40 -2.08 -2.95
CA VAL A 32 17.16 -3.49 -3.23
C VAL A 32 18.19 -4.11 -4.17
N LEU A 33 19.06 -3.30 -4.79
CA LEU A 33 20.23 -3.79 -5.54
C LEU A 33 21.32 -4.28 -4.59
N GLU A 34 21.46 -3.63 -3.43
CA GLU A 34 22.50 -3.91 -2.44
C GLU A 34 22.01 -4.83 -1.31
N LEU A 35 20.73 -4.73 -0.94
CA LEU A 35 20.14 -5.43 0.19
C LEU A 35 19.03 -6.40 -0.24
N PRO A 36 18.85 -7.53 0.48
CA PRO A 36 17.68 -8.39 0.28
C PRO A 36 16.38 -7.60 0.51
N ALA A 37 15.42 -7.72 -0.42
CA ALA A 37 14.18 -6.95 -0.41
C ALA A 37 13.38 -7.07 0.90
N PHE A 38 13.20 -8.31 1.39
CA PHE A 38 12.45 -8.57 2.61
C PHE A 38 13.21 -8.12 3.86
N MET A 39 14.55 -8.14 3.85
CA MET A 39 15.34 -7.58 4.95
C MET A 39 15.14 -6.05 5.03
N LEU A 40 15.20 -5.36 3.89
CA LEU A 40 14.94 -3.93 3.83
C LEU A 40 13.54 -3.58 4.34
N ALA A 41 12.52 -4.30 3.85
CA ALA A 41 11.13 -4.06 4.24
C ALA A 41 10.88 -4.37 5.72
N SER A 42 11.33 -5.52 6.22
CA SER A 42 11.17 -5.93 7.63
C SER A 42 11.78 -4.90 8.56
N PHE A 43 13.09 -4.63 8.45
CA PHE A 43 13.77 -3.64 9.28
C PHE A 43 13.07 -2.29 9.27
N ARG A 44 12.68 -1.79 8.10
CA ARG A 44 11.97 -0.51 7.96
C ARG A 44 10.67 -0.49 8.75
N PHE A 45 9.83 -1.52 8.60
CA PHE A 45 8.51 -1.56 9.22
C PHE A 45 8.55 -1.95 10.69
N THR A 46 9.38 -2.91 11.09
CA THR A 46 9.54 -3.30 12.49
C THR A 46 10.06 -2.11 13.31
N ILE A 47 11.10 -1.39 12.82
CA ILE A 47 11.63 -0.21 13.50
C ILE A 47 10.59 0.90 13.55
N ALA A 48 9.92 1.21 12.43
CA ALA A 48 8.87 2.23 12.41
C ALA A 48 7.72 1.90 13.38
N GLY A 49 7.30 0.63 13.43
CA GLY A 49 6.28 0.14 14.36
C GLY A 49 6.68 0.32 15.82
N ILE A 50 7.91 -0.05 16.17
CA ILE A 50 8.46 0.17 17.52
C ILE A 50 8.47 1.66 17.86
N LEU A 51 9.02 2.51 16.98
CA LEU A 51 9.11 3.95 17.21
C LEU A 51 7.73 4.59 17.42
N ILE A 52 6.74 4.22 16.60
CA ILE A 52 5.37 4.72 16.72
C ILE A 52 4.70 4.25 18.01
N LEU A 53 4.90 2.99 18.41
CA LEU A 53 4.34 2.46 19.67
C LEU A 53 4.99 3.08 20.90
N VAL A 54 6.31 3.33 20.87
CA VAL A 54 7.04 4.05 21.91
C VAL A 54 6.52 5.49 22.00
N LEU A 55 6.39 6.18 20.88
CA LEU A 55 5.83 7.53 20.83
C LEU A 55 4.41 7.56 21.40
N ALA A 56 3.54 6.61 21.03
CA ALA A 56 2.19 6.51 21.58
C ALA A 56 2.20 6.37 23.10
N LYS A 57 3.10 5.53 23.64
CA LYS A 57 3.28 5.38 25.10
C LYS A 57 3.74 6.68 25.76
N LEU A 58 4.68 7.41 25.16
CA LEU A 58 5.17 8.70 25.67
C LEU A 58 4.08 9.78 25.64
N MET A 59 3.16 9.73 24.67
CA MET A 59 2.00 10.62 24.59
C MET A 59 0.87 10.24 25.57
N GLY A 60 1.05 9.22 26.42
CA GLY A 60 0.02 8.74 27.34
C GLY A 60 -1.13 7.97 26.67
N ILE A 61 -0.95 7.54 25.41
CA ILE A 61 -1.96 6.77 24.68
C ILE A 61 -1.91 5.32 25.17
N LYS A 62 -3.08 4.76 25.53
CA LYS A 62 -3.19 3.35 25.90
C LYS A 62 -2.87 2.46 24.70
N ILE A 63 -1.75 1.77 24.75
CA ILE A 63 -1.29 0.84 23.70
C ILE A 63 -1.95 -0.55 23.80
N ARG A 64 -2.61 -0.88 24.92
CA ARG A 64 -3.23 -2.19 25.10
C ARG A 64 -4.48 -2.31 24.21
N VAL A 65 -4.49 -3.31 23.34
CA VAL A 65 -5.60 -3.61 22.41
C VAL A 65 -6.27 -4.93 22.77
N ALA A 66 -7.53 -5.10 22.33
CA ALA A 66 -8.21 -6.38 22.45
C ALA A 66 -7.55 -7.45 21.56
N LYS A 67 -7.62 -8.74 21.95
CA LYS A 67 -7.06 -9.85 21.16
C LYS A 67 -7.55 -9.85 19.71
N LYS A 68 -8.83 -9.51 19.49
CA LYS A 68 -9.44 -9.38 18.17
C LYS A 68 -8.82 -8.26 17.35
N GLN A 69 -8.59 -7.09 17.96
CA GLN A 69 -7.96 -5.94 17.31
C GLN A 69 -6.49 -6.22 16.97
N LEU A 70 -5.78 -6.95 17.83
CA LEU A 70 -4.42 -7.41 17.54
C LEU A 70 -4.39 -8.34 16.33
N LEU A 71 -5.28 -9.34 16.29
CA LEU A 71 -5.37 -10.28 15.15
C LEU A 71 -5.70 -9.55 13.85
N ASN A 72 -6.66 -8.62 13.89
CA ASN A 72 -6.99 -7.81 12.72
C ASN A 72 -5.83 -6.92 12.27
N SER A 73 -5.04 -6.39 13.21
CA SER A 73 -3.83 -5.62 12.90
C SER A 73 -2.73 -6.48 12.28
N ILE A 74 -2.58 -7.74 12.71
CA ILE A 74 -1.65 -8.71 12.09
C ILE A 74 -2.07 -9.00 10.65
N ILE A 75 -3.36 -9.28 10.42
CA ILE A 75 -3.88 -9.54 9.07
C ILE A 75 -3.66 -8.32 8.17
N ALA A 76 -3.99 -7.12 8.66
CA ALA A 76 -3.77 -5.88 7.92
C ALA A 76 -2.28 -5.62 7.65
N GLY A 77 -1.42 -5.78 8.67
CA GLY A 77 0.03 -5.66 8.55
C GLY A 77 0.61 -6.61 7.50
N PHE A 78 0.18 -7.87 7.50
CA PHE A 78 0.58 -8.84 6.49
C PHE A 78 0.14 -8.43 5.08
N LEU A 79 -1.15 -8.10 4.89
CA LEU A 79 -1.70 -7.77 3.57
C LEU A 79 -1.06 -6.49 3.00
N PHE A 80 -0.90 -5.46 3.84
CA PHE A 80 -0.38 -4.16 3.42
C PHE A 80 1.14 -4.11 3.34
N LEU A 81 1.84 -4.65 4.33
CA LEU A 81 3.26 -4.37 4.53
C LEU A 81 4.12 -5.57 4.14
N SER A 82 3.84 -6.76 4.67
CA SER A 82 4.65 -7.96 4.36
C SER A 82 4.47 -8.40 2.91
N PHE A 83 3.23 -8.72 2.53
CA PHE A 83 2.91 -9.16 1.20
C PHE A 83 2.88 -7.97 0.25
N GLY A 84 2.04 -6.97 0.51
CA GLY A 84 1.89 -5.84 -0.41
C GLY A 84 3.19 -5.05 -0.61
N ASN A 85 3.71 -4.38 0.41
CA ASN A 85 4.91 -3.55 0.24
C ASN A 85 6.19 -4.37 0.06
N GLY A 86 6.37 -5.46 0.80
CA GLY A 86 7.56 -6.31 0.71
C GLY A 86 7.76 -6.94 -0.67
N ILE A 87 6.69 -7.48 -1.27
CA ILE A 87 6.75 -8.05 -2.62
C ILE A 87 6.92 -6.96 -3.67
N VAL A 88 6.34 -5.77 -3.49
CA VAL A 88 6.62 -4.63 -4.39
C VAL A 88 8.10 -4.26 -4.35
N VAL A 89 8.72 -4.15 -3.18
CA VAL A 89 10.17 -3.89 -3.06
C VAL A 89 10.99 -4.97 -3.76
N TRP A 90 10.58 -6.24 -3.64
CA TRP A 90 11.21 -7.35 -4.36
C TRP A 90 11.02 -7.23 -5.88
N ALA A 91 9.82 -6.91 -6.34
CA ALA A 91 9.48 -6.77 -7.75
C ALA A 91 10.27 -5.63 -8.42
N LEU A 92 10.64 -4.59 -7.68
CA LEU A 92 11.52 -3.51 -8.17
C LEU A 92 12.90 -4.01 -8.61
N ARG A 93 13.33 -5.23 -8.27
CA ARG A 93 14.53 -5.83 -8.90
C ARG A 93 14.33 -6.08 -10.40
N TYR A 94 13.11 -6.39 -10.81
CA TYR A 94 12.77 -6.83 -12.16
C TYR A 94 12.07 -5.77 -13.00
N VAL A 95 11.34 -4.85 -12.35
CA VAL A 95 10.62 -3.76 -13.02
C VAL A 95 11.12 -2.39 -12.58
N ASP A 96 10.97 -1.39 -13.45
CA ASP A 96 11.36 -0.01 -13.13
C ASP A 96 10.28 0.69 -12.29
N THR A 97 10.69 1.67 -11.50
CA THR A 97 9.81 2.36 -10.53
C THR A 97 8.67 3.10 -11.20
N GLY A 98 8.89 3.65 -12.40
CA GLY A 98 7.84 4.26 -13.21
C GLY A 98 6.76 3.27 -13.63
N PHE A 99 7.17 2.07 -14.04
CA PHE A 99 6.23 0.99 -14.38
C PHE A 99 5.46 0.52 -13.15
N ALA A 100 6.15 0.25 -12.03
CA ALA A 100 5.50 -0.16 -10.80
C ALA A 100 4.48 0.89 -10.30
N ALA A 101 4.86 2.17 -10.32
CA ALA A 101 3.97 3.27 -9.92
C ALA A 101 2.74 3.37 -10.84
N LEU A 102 2.93 3.16 -12.13
CA LEU A 102 1.85 3.11 -13.10
C LEU A 102 0.89 1.96 -12.83
N GLU A 103 1.41 0.74 -12.67
CA GLU A 103 0.58 -0.43 -12.43
C GLU A 103 -0.26 -0.23 -11.16
N ILE A 104 0.40 0.23 -10.08
CA ILE A 104 -0.24 0.55 -8.80
C ILE A 104 -1.25 1.72 -8.93
N SER A 105 -1.14 2.60 -9.93
CA SER A 105 -2.14 3.66 -10.16
C SER A 105 -3.53 3.10 -10.49
N ALA A 106 -3.63 1.85 -10.95
CA ALA A 106 -4.88 1.13 -11.10
C ALA A 106 -5.43 0.52 -9.80
N GLN A 107 -4.82 0.80 -8.63
CA GLN A 107 -5.36 0.38 -7.33
C GLN A 107 -6.85 0.71 -7.14
N PRO A 108 -7.36 1.91 -7.50
CA PRO A 108 -8.79 2.23 -7.35
C PRO A 108 -9.70 1.28 -8.14
N LEU A 109 -9.26 0.85 -9.33
CA LEU A 109 -9.96 -0.14 -10.14
C LEU A 109 -10.10 -1.47 -9.41
N ILE A 110 -8.99 -1.97 -8.84
CA ILE A 110 -9.00 -3.22 -8.08
C ILE A 110 -9.96 -3.14 -6.89
N VAL A 111 -9.95 -2.04 -6.14
CA VAL A 111 -10.87 -1.83 -5.02
C VAL A 111 -12.34 -1.85 -5.48
N LEU A 112 -12.65 -1.20 -6.61
CA LEU A 112 -14.00 -1.18 -7.17
C LEU A 112 -14.47 -2.57 -7.61
N LEU A 113 -13.61 -3.33 -8.29
CA LEU A 113 -13.89 -4.70 -8.70
C LEU A 113 -14.11 -5.61 -7.48
N LEU A 114 -13.26 -5.52 -6.47
CA LEU A 114 -13.42 -6.27 -5.23
C LEU A 114 -14.71 -5.88 -4.48
N MET A 115 -15.08 -4.59 -4.46
CA MET A 115 -16.37 -4.17 -3.89
C MET A 115 -17.56 -4.77 -4.63
N ARG A 116 -17.49 -4.90 -5.96
CA ARG A 116 -18.52 -5.53 -6.77
C ARG A 116 -18.62 -7.03 -6.48
N ILE A 117 -17.48 -7.73 -6.51
CA ILE A 117 -17.39 -9.18 -6.36
C ILE A 117 -17.75 -9.62 -4.94
N LEU A 118 -17.16 -8.97 -3.91
CA LEU A 118 -17.31 -9.39 -2.52
C LEU A 118 -18.57 -8.84 -1.85
N HIS A 119 -19.01 -7.63 -2.23
CA HIS A 119 -20.13 -6.96 -1.55
C HIS A 119 -21.34 -6.71 -2.46
N GLY A 120 -21.32 -7.16 -3.72
CA GLY A 120 -22.43 -7.02 -4.66
C GLY A 120 -22.77 -5.57 -5.04
N LYS A 121 -21.97 -4.58 -4.62
CA LYS A 121 -22.27 -3.15 -4.86
C LYS A 121 -22.29 -2.87 -6.36
N LYS A 122 -23.26 -2.10 -6.83
CA LYS A 122 -23.31 -1.66 -8.24
C LYS A 122 -22.14 -0.70 -8.49
N ILE A 123 -21.36 -0.96 -9.54
CA ILE A 123 -20.29 -0.07 -10.00
C ILE A 123 -20.97 1.13 -10.67
N GLN A 124 -20.60 2.36 -10.29
CA GLN A 124 -21.13 3.54 -10.94
C GLN A 124 -20.62 3.62 -12.39
N PRO A 125 -21.43 4.08 -13.36
CA PRO A 125 -20.99 4.21 -14.76
C PRO A 125 -19.71 5.04 -14.92
N MET A 126 -19.55 6.12 -14.13
CA MET A 126 -18.31 6.93 -14.11
C MET A 126 -17.09 6.15 -13.64
N SER A 127 -17.26 5.20 -12.72
CA SER A 127 -16.17 4.32 -12.31
C SER A 127 -15.73 3.43 -13.47
N VAL A 128 -16.66 2.89 -14.27
CA VAL A 128 -16.35 2.09 -15.48
C VAL A 128 -15.56 2.91 -16.50
N ILE A 129 -15.93 4.17 -16.70
CA ILE A 129 -15.17 5.08 -17.57
C ILE A 129 -13.74 5.26 -17.04
N GLY A 130 -13.57 5.50 -15.73
CA GLY A 130 -12.25 5.57 -15.10
C GLY A 130 -11.43 4.28 -15.21
N VAL A 131 -12.08 3.12 -15.11
CA VAL A 131 -11.46 1.79 -15.36
C VAL A 131 -10.86 1.73 -16.76
N VAL A 132 -11.67 2.06 -17.77
CA VAL A 132 -11.27 1.99 -19.18
C VAL A 132 -10.12 2.95 -19.46
N PHE A 133 -10.20 4.20 -18.98
CA PHE A 133 -9.09 5.15 -19.11
C PHE A 133 -7.83 4.68 -18.39
N GLY A 134 -7.95 4.07 -17.20
CA GLY A 134 -6.82 3.48 -16.47
C GLY A 134 -6.14 2.35 -17.24
N ILE A 135 -6.93 1.44 -17.84
CA ILE A 135 -6.42 0.35 -18.70
C ILE A 135 -5.71 0.91 -19.94
N ILE A 136 -6.29 1.92 -20.59
CA ILE A 136 -5.67 2.59 -21.74
C ILE A 136 -4.34 3.25 -21.33
N GLY A 137 -4.31 3.94 -20.20
CA GLY A 137 -3.10 4.56 -19.65
C GLY A 137 -2.00 3.53 -19.39
N ILE A 138 -2.36 2.39 -18.77
CA ILE A 138 -1.44 1.27 -18.56
C ILE A 138 -0.93 0.73 -19.89
N TYR A 139 -1.82 0.42 -20.84
CA TYR A 139 -1.45 -0.13 -22.14
C TYR A 139 -0.48 0.78 -22.92
N LEU A 140 -0.78 2.08 -23.00
CA LEU A 140 0.07 3.05 -23.70
C LEU A 140 1.48 3.13 -23.13
N LEU A 141 1.62 2.97 -21.81
CA LEU A 141 2.91 3.02 -21.12
C LEU A 141 3.67 1.69 -21.17
N VAL A 142 2.97 0.55 -21.09
CA VAL A 142 3.59 -0.79 -21.22
C VAL A 142 4.06 -1.08 -22.65
N SER A 143 3.38 -0.51 -23.66
CA SER A 143 3.72 -0.71 -25.08
C SER A 143 5.07 -0.11 -25.49
N GLN A 144 5.73 0.64 -24.62
CA GLN A 144 7.08 1.13 -24.86
C GLN A 144 8.08 -0.04 -24.82
N LYS A 145 8.70 -0.31 -25.98
CA LYS A 145 9.50 -1.50 -26.30
C LYS A 145 10.69 -1.81 -25.38
N GLU A 146 11.05 -0.92 -24.44
CA GLU A 146 12.18 -1.12 -23.53
C GLU A 146 11.84 -1.94 -22.27
N ILE A 147 10.56 -2.18 -21.97
CA ILE A 147 10.14 -2.78 -20.68
C ILE A 147 10.24 -4.33 -20.68
N ILE A 148 10.26 -4.97 -21.85
CA ILE A 148 10.28 -6.44 -21.98
C ILE A 148 11.72 -7.00 -22.02
N ALA A 149 12.75 -6.15 -22.01
CA ALA A 149 14.14 -6.57 -22.23
C ALA A 149 14.86 -7.19 -21.01
N LYS A 150 14.28 -7.12 -19.80
CA LYS A 150 14.88 -7.69 -18.58
C LYS A 150 14.30 -9.07 -18.25
N GLU A 151 15.20 -10.00 -17.92
CA GLU A 151 14.87 -11.33 -17.40
C GLU A 151 13.95 -11.21 -16.17
N ASN A 152 12.87 -12.01 -16.13
CA ASN A 152 11.85 -12.03 -15.06
C ASN A 152 11.01 -10.75 -14.89
N SER A 153 11.04 -9.82 -15.84
CA SER A 153 10.16 -8.63 -15.85
C SER A 153 8.68 -8.99 -15.68
N VAL A 154 8.18 -9.96 -16.44
CA VAL A 154 6.79 -10.46 -16.36
C VAL A 154 6.42 -10.94 -14.95
N THR A 155 7.33 -11.65 -14.27
CA THR A 155 7.12 -12.11 -12.90
C THR A 155 6.98 -10.93 -11.94
N GLY A 156 7.80 -9.89 -12.11
CA GLY A 156 7.66 -8.65 -11.34
C GLY A 156 6.30 -7.97 -11.53
N MET A 157 5.81 -7.88 -12.77
CA MET A 157 4.49 -7.32 -13.10
C MET A 157 3.37 -8.12 -12.40
N VAL A 158 3.34 -9.44 -12.61
CA VAL A 158 2.32 -10.31 -12.00
C VAL A 158 2.33 -10.19 -10.48
N MET A 159 3.51 -10.11 -9.86
CA MET A 159 3.63 -9.95 -8.42
C MET A 159 3.10 -8.59 -7.92
N ILE A 160 3.34 -7.50 -8.65
CA ILE A 160 2.77 -6.19 -8.31
C ILE A 160 1.25 -6.21 -8.43
N PHE A 161 0.70 -6.83 -9.47
CA PHE A 161 -0.73 -7.03 -9.59
C PHE A 161 -1.33 -7.81 -8.40
N LEU A 162 -0.67 -8.87 -7.94
CA LEU A 162 -1.09 -9.60 -6.74
C LEU A 162 -1.00 -8.72 -5.47
N CYS A 163 0.00 -7.86 -5.37
CA CYS A 163 0.10 -6.88 -4.28
C CYS A 163 -1.09 -5.92 -4.28
N MET A 164 -1.50 -5.44 -5.45
CA MET A 164 -2.67 -4.58 -5.59
C MET A 164 -3.96 -5.27 -5.14
N LEU A 165 -4.13 -6.56 -5.47
CA LEU A 165 -5.24 -7.38 -4.97
C LEU A 165 -5.20 -7.49 -3.44
N SER A 166 -4.02 -7.75 -2.86
CA SER A 166 -3.82 -7.80 -1.41
C SER A 166 -4.17 -6.47 -0.73
N TRP A 167 -3.67 -5.35 -1.24
CA TRP A 167 -4.01 -4.01 -0.76
C TRP A 167 -5.48 -3.68 -0.91
N GLY A 168 -6.09 -4.10 -2.03
CA GLY A 168 -7.50 -3.88 -2.30
C GLY A 168 -8.36 -4.62 -1.29
N TYR A 169 -8.08 -5.92 -1.09
CA TYR A 169 -8.77 -6.73 -0.10
C TYR A 169 -8.52 -6.21 1.32
N GLY A 170 -7.28 -5.90 1.68
CA GLY A 170 -6.90 -5.33 2.97
C GLY A 170 -7.65 -4.03 3.28
N SER A 171 -7.85 -3.18 2.27
CA SER A 171 -8.62 -1.93 2.42
C SER A 171 -10.09 -2.19 2.73
N LEU A 172 -10.70 -3.18 2.06
CA LEU A 172 -12.09 -3.58 2.32
C LEU A 172 -12.25 -4.30 3.67
N PHE A 173 -11.26 -5.09 4.05
CA PHE A 173 -11.20 -5.77 5.34
C PHE A 173 -11.12 -4.75 6.49
N VAL A 174 -10.14 -3.85 6.47
CA VAL A 174 -9.95 -2.83 7.52
C VAL A 174 -11.13 -1.87 7.61
N ALA A 175 -11.85 -1.61 6.51
CA ALA A 175 -13.05 -0.78 6.51
C ALA A 175 -14.22 -1.35 7.35
N LYS A 176 -14.22 -2.67 7.63
CA LYS A 176 -15.27 -3.35 8.42
C LYS A 176 -14.74 -3.99 9.70
N ALA A 177 -13.43 -4.21 9.81
CA ALA A 177 -12.81 -4.86 10.94
C ALA A 177 -12.84 -3.96 12.20
N ASP A 178 -12.91 -4.60 13.36
CA ASP A 178 -12.69 -3.93 14.64
C ASP A 178 -11.19 -3.68 14.80
N MET A 179 -10.77 -2.43 14.59
CA MET A 179 -9.39 -1.98 14.65
C MET A 179 -9.17 -1.07 15.87
N PRO A 180 -7.92 -0.93 16.37
CA PRO A 180 -7.62 0.05 17.40
C PRO A 180 -8.07 1.45 16.98
N SER A 181 -8.78 2.15 17.86
CA SER A 181 -9.39 3.46 17.55
C SER A 181 -8.36 4.57 17.35
N ASN A 182 -7.20 4.47 18.01
CA ASN A 182 -6.12 5.45 17.88
C ASN A 182 -5.21 5.10 16.70
N TYR A 183 -4.97 6.06 15.82
CA TYR A 183 -4.16 5.87 14.61
C TYR A 183 -2.70 5.48 14.88
N PHE A 184 -2.06 6.00 15.94
CA PHE A 184 -0.70 5.61 16.30
C PHE A 184 -0.64 4.16 16.73
N VAL A 185 -1.57 3.73 17.59
CA VAL A 185 -1.63 2.33 18.07
C VAL A 185 -1.95 1.38 16.92
N ASN A 186 -2.94 1.72 16.10
CA ASN A 186 -3.34 0.91 14.95
C ASN A 186 -2.19 0.73 13.94
N THR A 187 -1.57 1.84 13.53
CA THR A 187 -0.45 1.83 12.58
C THR A 187 0.77 1.13 13.19
N GLY A 188 1.05 1.37 14.47
CA GLY A 188 2.17 0.77 15.18
C GLY A 188 2.10 -0.76 15.21
N TYR A 189 0.93 -1.33 15.54
CA TYR A 189 0.74 -2.78 15.51
C TYR A 189 0.83 -3.35 14.10
N GLN A 190 0.22 -2.71 13.10
CA GLN A 190 0.32 -3.16 11.71
C GLN A 190 1.77 -3.16 11.22
N MET A 191 2.52 -2.09 11.47
CA MET A 191 3.93 -1.98 11.09
C MET A 191 4.83 -2.97 11.83
N PHE A 192 4.63 -3.12 13.14
CA PHE A 192 5.43 -4.05 13.94
C PHE A 192 5.18 -5.51 13.57
N THR A 193 3.93 -5.88 13.26
CA THR A 193 3.58 -7.27 12.94
C THR A 193 3.73 -7.61 11.47
N GLY A 194 3.71 -6.61 10.58
CA GLY A 194 3.91 -6.77 9.15
C GLY A 194 5.36 -6.59 8.69
N GLY A 195 6.23 -6.04 9.53
CA GLY A 195 7.68 -5.99 9.30
C GLY A 195 8.36 -7.20 9.89
#